data_AF-A0A961RZV3-F1
#
_entry.id   AF-A0A961RZV3-F1
#
_cell.length_a   1.000
_cell.length_b   1.000
_cell.length_c   1.000
_cell.angle_alpha   90.00
_cell.angle_beta   90.00
_cell.angle_gamma   90.00
#
_symmetry.space_group_name_H-M   'P 1'
#
loop_
_entity.id
_entity.type
_entity.pdbx_description
1 polymer ?
#
loop_
_entity_poly.entity_id
_entity_poly.type
_entity_poly.pdbx_seq_one_letter_code
_entity_poly.pdbx_strand_id
1 'polypeptide(L)'
;VNIAQAVLLMGYEWFKEQAESLGQQTPELPALDGPGLQTPDTRLATKEELYGFLEHLERELDVAGFFKTEDKKPGMLRNIRNLFARMNLTEQEARTLRGIVSSLTRAHERRREKQG
;
A
#
# COMPACT_ATOMS: atom_id res chain seq x y z
N VAL A 1 4.94 19.12 30.43
CA VAL A 1 6.33 18.64 30.33
C VAL A 1 7.04 18.99 31.62
N ASN A 2 7.63 18.01 32.31
CA ASN A 2 8.39 18.21 33.55
C ASN A 2 9.88 18.44 33.20
N ILE A 3 10.59 19.23 34.00
CA ILE A 3 12.05 19.47 33.87
C ILE A 3 12.83 18.16 33.73
N ALA A 4 12.44 17.11 34.44
CA ALA A 4 13.07 15.78 34.31
C ALA A 4 13.00 15.23 32.88
N GLN A 5 11.91 15.47 32.14
CA GLN A 5 11.78 15.05 30.74
C GLN A 5 12.60 15.93 29.81
N ALA A 6 12.68 17.23 30.07
CA ALA A 6 13.52 18.15 29.29
C ALA A 6 15.01 17.82 29.45
N VAL A 7 15.45 17.49 30.68
CA VAL A 7 16.83 17.02 30.95
C VAL A 7 17.09 15.69 30.25
N LEU A 8 16.12 14.77 30.24
CA LEU A 8 16.27 13.47 29.58
C LEU A 8 16.40 13.61 28.06
N LEU A 9 15.64 14.52 27.44
CA LEU A 9 15.75 14.83 26.02
C LEU A 9 17.09 15.48 25.66
N MET A 10 17.55 16.47 26.44
CA MET A 10 18.86 17.10 26.20
C MET A 10 20.03 16.12 26.38
N GLY A 11 19.96 15.24 27.38
CA GLY A 11 20.97 14.19 27.58
C GLY A 11 20.98 13.17 26.46
N TYR A 12 19.82 12.84 25.90
CA TYR A 12 19.69 11.93 24.76
C TYR A 12 20.34 12.51 23.49
N GLU A 13 20.04 13.76 23.14
CA GLU A 13 20.63 14.40 21.94
C GLU A 13 22.16 14.52 22.05
N TRP A 14 22.68 14.91 23.21
CA TRP A 14 24.13 14.99 23.44
C TRP A 14 24.83 13.61 23.38
N PHE A 15 24.16 12.55 23.84
CA PHE A 15 24.70 11.20 23.74
C PHE A 15 24.62 10.64 22.32
N LYS A 16 23.57 10.98 21.57
CA LYS A 16 23.35 10.57 20.17
C LYS A 16 24.49 11.05 19.27
N GLU A 17 24.87 12.32 19.37
CA GLU A 17 26.00 12.88 18.61
C GLU A 17 27.34 12.18 18.94
N GLN A 18 27.57 11.84 20.21
CA GLN A 18 28.78 11.08 20.60
C GLN A 18 28.76 9.62 20.12
N ALA A 19 27.60 8.96 20.15
CA ALA A 19 27.44 7.59 19.66
C ALA A 19 27.68 7.48 18.13
N GLU A 20 27.28 8.50 17.36
CA GLU A 20 27.62 8.62 15.93
C GLU A 20 29.12 8.72 15.71
N SER A 21 29.83 9.51 16.54
CA SER A 21 31.28 9.69 16.43
C SER A 21 32.12 8.45 16.79
N LEU A 22 31.56 7.55 17.62
CA LEU A 22 32.22 6.34 18.14
C LEU A 22 31.89 5.07 17.34
N GLY A 23 31.14 5.18 16.24
CA GLY A 23 30.70 4.02 15.44
C GLY A 23 29.74 3.08 16.19
N GLN A 24 29.23 3.50 17.35
CA GLN A 24 28.23 2.78 18.15
C GLN A 24 26.83 3.25 17.75
N GLN A 25 26.55 3.19 16.46
CA GLN A 25 25.20 3.41 15.96
C GLN A 25 24.31 2.31 16.57
N THR A 26 23.40 2.70 17.45
CA THR A 26 22.15 1.94 17.56
C THR A 26 21.52 2.07 16.19
N PRO A 27 21.14 0.99 15.48
CA PRO A 27 20.40 1.15 14.25
C PRO A 27 19.20 2.03 14.62
N GLU A 28 19.18 3.27 14.14
CA GLU A 28 17.91 3.93 13.97
C GLU A 28 17.15 2.95 13.09
N LEU A 29 16.23 2.17 13.71
CA LEU A 29 15.17 1.53 12.95
C LEU A 29 14.73 2.62 11.99
N PRO A 30 14.86 2.43 10.66
CA PRO A 30 14.60 3.49 9.71
C PRO A 30 13.32 4.13 10.18
N ALA A 31 13.39 5.44 10.47
CA ALA A 31 12.24 6.20 10.92
C ALA A 31 11.07 5.69 10.08
N LEU A 32 9.99 5.28 10.74
CA LEU A 32 8.76 4.79 10.14
C LEU A 32 8.17 5.92 9.28
N ASP A 33 8.86 6.30 8.21
CA ASP A 33 8.60 7.42 7.35
C ASP A 33 7.66 6.92 6.27
N GLY A 34 6.43 6.63 6.72
CA GLY A 34 5.34 6.26 5.85
C GLY A 34 4.26 5.44 6.56
N PRO A 35 3.00 5.55 6.14
CA PRO A 35 1.94 4.66 6.62
C PRO A 35 2.19 3.25 6.06
N GLY A 36 2.80 2.36 6.85
CA GLY A 36 2.94 0.95 6.50
C GLY A 36 4.00 0.20 7.32
N LEU A 37 3.75 -1.08 7.59
CA LEU A 37 4.77 -2.02 8.10
C LEU A 37 5.76 -2.30 6.97
N GLN A 38 6.83 -1.53 6.88
CA GLN A 38 7.94 -1.84 5.97
C GLN A 38 8.72 -3.01 6.58
N THR A 39 8.48 -4.22 6.10
CA THR A 39 9.35 -5.36 6.39
C THR A 39 10.62 -5.27 5.53
N PRO A 40 11.75 -5.85 5.97
CA PRO A 40 13.04 -5.71 5.27
C PRO A 40 13.04 -6.12 3.78
N ASP A 41 12.05 -6.92 3.35
CA ASP A 41 11.98 -7.53 2.02
C ASP A 41 10.91 -6.94 1.08
N THR A 42 10.25 -5.82 1.44
CA THR A 42 9.20 -5.24 0.59
C THR A 42 9.68 -4.04 -0.22
N ARG A 43 9.76 -4.20 -1.55
CA ARG A 43 9.95 -3.08 -2.48
C ARG A 43 8.62 -2.47 -2.91
N LEU A 44 8.64 -1.19 -3.29
CA LEU A 44 7.52 -0.56 -3.99
C LEU A 44 7.20 -1.32 -5.29
N ALA A 45 5.92 -1.42 -5.62
CA ALA A 45 5.47 -1.97 -6.89
C ALA A 45 5.99 -1.10 -8.04
N THR A 46 6.43 -1.74 -9.13
CA THR A 46 6.75 -0.99 -10.35
C THR A 46 5.47 -0.44 -10.96
N LYS A 47 5.62 0.55 -11.86
CA LYS A 47 4.47 1.06 -12.64
C LYS A 47 3.76 -0.06 -13.40
N GLU A 48 4.51 -0.99 -13.96
CA GLU A 48 3.99 -2.12 -14.73
C GLU A 48 3.16 -3.06 -13.85
N GLU A 49 3.62 -3.35 -12.62
CA GLU A 49 2.89 -4.20 -11.67
C GLU A 49 1.58 -3.56 -11.22
N LEU A 50 1.62 -2.26 -10.93
CA LEU A 50 0.45 -1.48 -10.56
C LEU A 50 -0.55 -1.40 -11.71
N TYR A 51 -0.09 -1.08 -12.93
CA TYR A 51 -0.96 -1.02 -14.11
C TYR A 51 -1.55 -2.37 -14.45
N GLY A 52 -0.77 -3.45 -14.39
CA GLY A 52 -1.29 -4.78 -14.62
C GLY A 52 -2.36 -5.17 -13.59
N PHE A 53 -2.25 -4.72 -12.33
CA PHE A 53 -3.28 -4.93 -11.32
C PHE A 53 -4.55 -4.12 -11.65
N LEU A 54 -4.38 -2.85 -12.01
CA LEU A 54 -5.48 -1.96 -12.38
C LEU A 54 -6.24 -2.45 -13.62
N GLU A 55 -5.54 -2.96 -14.63
CA GLU A 55 -6.16 -3.56 -15.83
C GLU A 55 -6.98 -4.80 -15.50
N HIS A 56 -6.46 -5.66 -14.61
CA HIS A 56 -7.22 -6.80 -14.13
C HIS A 56 -8.47 -6.34 -13.40
N LEU A 57 -8.33 -5.44 -12.42
CA LEU A 57 -9.46 -4.89 -11.67
C LEU A 57 -10.53 -4.25 -12.57
N GLU A 58 -10.11 -3.43 -13.54
CA GLU A 58 -11.00 -2.78 -14.50
C GLU A 58 -11.82 -3.79 -15.29
N ARG A 59 -11.17 -4.85 -15.81
CA ARG A 59 -11.85 -5.92 -16.54
C ARG A 59 -12.87 -6.63 -15.67
N GLU A 60 -12.51 -7.00 -14.45
CA GLU A 60 -13.42 -7.71 -13.53
C GLU A 60 -14.62 -6.85 -13.12
N LEU A 61 -14.41 -5.55 -12.89
CA LEU A 61 -15.49 -4.61 -12.59
C LEU A 61 -16.46 -4.43 -13.78
N ASP A 62 -15.93 -4.46 -15.01
CA ASP A 62 -16.74 -4.39 -16.22
C ASP A 62 -17.64 -5.62 -16.36
N VAL A 63 -17.06 -6.82 -16.21
CA VAL A 63 -17.79 -8.10 -16.25
C VAL A 63 -18.84 -8.19 -15.14
N ALA A 64 -18.53 -7.66 -13.94
CA ALA A 64 -19.44 -7.63 -12.81
C ALA A 64 -20.57 -6.59 -12.95
N GLY A 65 -20.55 -5.73 -13.98
CA GLY A 65 -21.55 -4.68 -14.18
C GLY A 65 -21.45 -3.54 -13.17
N PHE A 66 -20.27 -3.31 -12.59
CA PHE A 66 -20.05 -2.20 -11.66
C PHE A 66 -20.29 -0.84 -12.31
N PHE A 67 -19.91 -0.70 -13.58
CA PHE A 67 -20.13 0.51 -14.36
C PHE A 67 -21.55 0.53 -14.96
N LYS A 68 -22.49 1.13 -14.23
CA LYS A 68 -23.93 1.14 -14.60
C LYS A 68 -24.26 1.83 -15.93
N THR A 69 -23.43 2.77 -16.37
CA THR A 69 -23.64 3.58 -17.58
C THR A 69 -22.29 3.91 -18.22
N GLU A 70 -22.19 3.81 -19.54
CA GLU A 70 -20.96 4.09 -20.29
C GLU A 70 -20.42 5.50 -20.04
N ASP A 71 -21.28 6.52 -19.98
CA ASP A 71 -20.86 7.91 -19.77
C ASP A 71 -20.11 8.14 -18.44
N LYS A 72 -20.42 7.35 -17.41
CA LYS A 72 -19.81 7.49 -16.08
C LYS A 72 -18.56 6.63 -15.91
N LYS A 73 -18.37 5.60 -16.75
CA LYS A 73 -17.25 4.66 -16.67
C LYS A 73 -15.89 5.36 -16.70
N PRO A 74 -15.59 6.31 -17.60
CA PRO A 74 -14.29 6.99 -17.64
C PRO A 74 -13.95 7.77 -16.35
N GLY A 75 -14.95 8.41 -15.73
CA GLY A 75 -14.77 9.15 -14.48
C GLY A 75 -14.50 8.22 -13.30
N MET A 76 -15.25 7.12 -13.19
CA MET A 76 -15.04 6.11 -12.15
C MET A 76 -13.67 5.43 -12.27
N LEU A 77 -13.26 5.05 -13.47
CA LEU A 77 -11.94 4.47 -13.72
C LEU A 77 -10.80 5.41 -13.32
N ARG A 78 -10.92 6.69 -13.68
CA ARG A 78 -9.94 7.71 -13.26
C ARG A 78 -9.84 7.80 -11.74
N ASN A 79 -10.97 7.78 -11.04
CA ASN A 79 -10.98 7.81 -9.57
C ASN A 79 -10.32 6.58 -8.96
N ILE A 80 -10.58 5.39 -9.49
CA ILE A 80 -9.95 4.13 -9.06
C ILE A 80 -8.43 4.20 -9.28
N ARG A 81 -7.98 4.59 -10.48
CA ARG A 81 -6.54 4.74 -10.79
C ARG A 81 -5.87 5.75 -9.86
N ASN A 82 -6.52 6.89 -9.62
CA ASN A 82 -6.01 7.91 -8.72
C ASN A 82 -5.92 7.42 -7.27
N LEU A 83 -6.88 6.61 -6.80
CA LEU A 83 -6.85 6.02 -5.46
C LEU A 83 -5.60 5.17 -5.27
N PHE A 84 -5.37 4.21 -6.17
CA PHE A 84 -4.24 3.28 -6.06
C PHE A 84 -2.89 3.94 -6.36
N ALA A 85 -2.85 4.95 -7.24
CA ALA A 85 -1.63 5.71 -7.50
C ALA A 85 -1.12 6.46 -6.25
N ARG A 86 -1.99 6.84 -5.32
CA ARG A 86 -1.62 7.50 -4.06
C ARG A 86 -1.20 6.55 -2.94
N MET A 87 -1.52 5.25 -3.07
CA MET A 87 -1.31 4.29 -1.99
C MET A 87 0.14 3.82 -1.83
N ASN A 88 1.05 4.13 -2.78
CA ASN A 88 2.44 3.67 -2.75
C ASN A 88 2.57 2.18 -2.41
N LEU A 89 1.78 1.34 -3.08
CA LEU A 89 1.73 -0.09 -2.81
C LEU A 89 3.11 -0.73 -3.01
N THR A 90 3.43 -1.66 -2.12
CA THR A 90 4.49 -2.64 -2.32
C THR A 90 4.10 -3.65 -3.40
N GLU A 91 5.11 -4.30 -3.98
CA GLU A 91 4.91 -5.42 -4.92
C GLU A 91 4.01 -6.52 -4.32
N GLN A 92 4.23 -6.85 -3.04
CA GLN A 92 3.47 -7.88 -2.34
C GLN A 92 2.02 -7.48 -2.12
N GLU A 93 1.75 -6.22 -1.78
CA GLU A 93 0.37 -5.71 -1.65
C GLU A 93 -0.35 -5.72 -2.99
N ALA A 94 0.29 -5.29 -4.08
CA ALA A 94 -0.30 -5.34 -5.41
C ALA A 94 -0.66 -6.78 -5.83
N ARG A 95 0.21 -7.76 -5.53
CA ARG A 95 -0.09 -9.19 -5.77
C ARG A 95 -1.23 -9.70 -4.89
N THR A 96 -1.24 -9.33 -3.61
CA THR A 96 -2.29 -9.71 -2.67
C THR A 96 -3.64 -9.19 -3.14
N LEU A 97 -3.72 -7.92 -3.52
CA LEU A 97 -4.93 -7.29 -4.05
C LEU A 97 -5.42 -8.00 -5.32
N ARG A 98 -4.51 -8.31 -6.26
CA ARG A 98 -4.86 -9.08 -7.46
C ARG A 98 -5.44 -10.45 -7.11
N GLY A 99 -4.84 -11.16 -6.14
CA GLY A 99 -5.33 -12.45 -5.65
C GLY A 99 -6.73 -12.36 -5.02
N ILE A 100 -7.00 -11.33 -4.24
CA ILE A 100 -8.33 -11.06 -3.67
C ILE A 100 -9.37 -10.88 -4.77
N VAL A 101 -9.08 -10.03 -5.77
CA VAL A 101 -9.97 -9.80 -6.92
C VAL A 101 -10.25 -11.11 -7.65
N SER A 102 -9.22 -11.88 -8.00
CA SER A 102 -9.36 -13.18 -8.65
C SER A 102 -10.21 -14.17 -7.85
N SER A 103 -10.06 -14.21 -6.52
CA SER A 103 -10.84 -15.09 -5.65
C SER A 103 -12.33 -14.71 -5.64
N LEU A 104 -12.62 -13.40 -5.53
CA LEU A 104 -13.97 -12.86 -5.56
C LEU A 104 -14.66 -13.09 -6.91
N THR A 105 -13.97 -12.84 -8.02
CA THR A 105 -14.48 -13.15 -9.37
C THR A 105 -14.86 -14.62 -9.49
N ARG A 106 -13.94 -15.54 -9.16
CA ARG A 106 -14.21 -16.98 -9.26
C ARG A 106 -15.39 -17.41 -8.39
N ALA A 107 -15.54 -16.81 -7.20
CA ALA A 107 -16.68 -17.08 -6.35
C ALA A 107 -18.00 -16.54 -6.96
N HIS A 108 -17.96 -15.39 -7.61
CA HIS A 108 -19.09 -14.79 -8.29
C HIS A 108 -19.53 -15.63 -9.52
N GLU A 109 -18.60 -16.06 -10.36
CA GLU A 109 -18.85 -16.93 -11.52
C GLU A 109 -19.51 -18.25 -11.10
N ARG A 110 -18.94 -18.96 -10.12
CA ARG A 110 -19.53 -20.21 -9.58
C ARG A 110 -20.94 -20.01 -9.02
N ARG A 111 -21.28 -18.82 -8.52
CA ARG A 111 -22.64 -18.52 -8.04
C ARG A 111 -23.60 -18.26 -9.19
N ARG A 112 -23.14 -17.63 -10.29
CA ARG A 112 -23.96 -17.43 -11.49
C ARG A 112 -24.29 -18.76 -12.18
N GLU A 113 -23.32 -19.66 -12.29
CA GLU A 113 -23.51 -21.00 -12.87
C GLU A 113 -24.54 -21.85 -12.11
N LYS A 114 -24.65 -21.68 -10.79
CA LYS A 114 -25.62 -22.41 -9.97
C LYS A 114 -27.05 -21.84 -10.05
N GLN A 115 -27.21 -20.64 -10.60
CA GLN A 115 -28.49 -19.92 -10.66
C GLN A 115 -29.10 -19.88 -12.07
N GLY A 116 -28.32 -20.24 -13.10
CA GLY A 116 -28.79 -20.43 -14.47
C GLY A 116 -29.09 -21.90 -14.75
#